data_AF-A0AAJ7J413-F1
#
_entry.id   AF-A0AAJ7J413-F1
#
_cell.length_a   1.000
_cell.length_b   1.000
_cell.length_c   1.000
_cell.angle_alpha   90.00
_cell.angle_beta   90.00
_cell.angle_gamma   90.00
#
_symmetry.space_group_name_H-M   'P 1'
#
loop_
_entity.id
_entity.type
_entity.pdbx_description
1 polymer ?
#
loop_
_entity_poly.entity_id
_entity_poly.type
_entity_poly.pdbx_seq_one_letter_code
_entity_poly.pdbx_strand_id
1 'polypeptide(L)'
;MAGIQEEEVKNFIRRALVTTDPEKAVTEYFVSKQEDRNIKKYPAWDKPRVYPALEVIRAQCELSRAEERLHLKWAEQERKRKIMDKQWDQMRRKELVLRESFIKFNRFVRENQEKRDRAEAKIKEERERQAQRQEEIDELTEKLRYMNEVREKMNKYVGEYKKYQNYLERVVNETGEFNSISEIFNRYETLIDAGMMLSEHEDKNLEILEDRGTEIHHMTEAKSQKLMALNNKLAQLQARRDKAEAQARRWETIVAEIKVKAAEKNLEHTQVKTCCWNLYQQICKRKDIPITVSKDDVEQQLDQIKRTILELKRIIRVAKKRAVK
;
A
#
# COMPACT_ATOMS: atom_id res chain seq x y z
N MET A 1 -15.01 -8.93 88.28
CA MET A 1 -15.85 -9.44 89.39
C MET A 1 -15.43 -8.73 90.67
N ALA A 2 -16.09 -7.62 90.96
CA ALA A 2 -15.91 -6.87 92.20
C ALA A 2 -16.78 -7.52 93.28
N GLY A 3 -16.17 -8.23 94.22
CA GLY A 3 -16.82 -8.73 95.42
C GLY A 3 -16.70 -7.69 96.51
N ILE A 4 -17.81 -6.99 96.76
CA ILE A 4 -18.05 -6.11 97.90
C ILE A 4 -17.92 -6.96 99.16
N GLN A 5 -17.02 -6.60 100.06
CA GLN A 5 -16.98 -7.16 101.41
C GLN A 5 -18.08 -6.47 102.23
N GLU A 6 -19.17 -7.17 102.49
CA GLU A 6 -20.15 -6.76 103.50
C GLU A 6 -19.50 -6.80 104.88
N GLU A 7 -19.43 -5.63 105.52
CA GLU A 7 -19.13 -5.49 106.93
C GLU A 7 -20.26 -6.12 107.76
N GLU A 8 -19.99 -7.28 108.37
CA GLU A 8 -20.87 -7.84 109.39
C GLU A 8 -20.86 -6.96 110.64
N VAL A 9 -21.81 -6.02 110.70
CA VAL A 9 -22.22 -5.33 111.92
C VAL A 9 -22.76 -6.39 112.89
N LYS A 10 -22.01 -6.69 113.95
CA LYS A 10 -22.44 -7.60 115.02
C LYS A 10 -23.60 -6.98 115.82
N ASN A 11 -24.82 -7.27 115.37
CA ASN A 11 -26.04 -7.04 116.13
C ASN A 11 -26.10 -7.97 117.36
N PHE A 12 -25.72 -7.45 118.52
CA PHE A 12 -25.97 -8.10 119.81
C PHE A 12 -27.43 -7.89 120.21
N ILE A 13 -28.32 -8.73 119.69
CA ILE A 13 -29.55 -9.27 120.31
C ILE A 13 -30.10 -10.26 119.25
N ARG A 14 -29.75 -11.54 119.36
CA ARG A 14 -30.47 -12.61 118.64
C ARG A 14 -31.53 -13.16 119.60
N ARG A 15 -32.82 -12.95 119.31
CA ARG A 15 -33.91 -13.71 119.94
C ARG A 15 -33.79 -15.16 119.48
N ALA A 16 -33.90 -16.11 120.40
CA ALA A 16 -33.87 -17.53 120.06
C ALA A 16 -35.03 -17.89 119.11
N LEU A 17 -34.73 -18.64 118.05
CA LEU A 17 -35.73 -19.23 117.16
C LEU A 17 -36.36 -20.43 117.89
N VAL A 18 -37.67 -20.37 118.16
CA VAL A 18 -38.41 -21.50 118.75
C VAL A 18 -38.60 -22.57 117.67
N THR A 19 -38.20 -23.80 117.95
CA THR A 19 -38.28 -24.93 117.02
C THR A 19 -39.73 -25.40 116.82
N THR A 20 -40.09 -25.82 115.60
CA THR A 20 -41.46 -26.25 115.21
C THR A 20 -41.78 -27.72 115.55
N ASP A 21 -40.81 -28.45 116.07
CA ASP A 21 -40.86 -29.90 116.34
C ASP A 21 -41.21 -30.14 117.84
N PRO A 22 -42.37 -30.74 118.17
CA PRO A 22 -42.90 -30.72 119.53
C PRO A 22 -42.02 -31.43 120.55
N GLU A 23 -41.32 -32.51 120.18
CA GLU A 23 -40.43 -33.22 121.10
C GLU A 23 -39.17 -32.42 121.43
N LYS A 24 -38.63 -31.68 120.44
CA LYS A 24 -37.48 -30.78 120.63
C LYS A 24 -37.86 -29.51 121.37
N ALA A 25 -39.05 -28.97 121.13
CA ALA A 25 -39.55 -27.82 121.86
C ALA A 25 -39.75 -28.14 123.35
N VAL A 26 -40.22 -29.35 123.69
CA VAL A 26 -40.37 -29.78 125.09
C VAL A 26 -39.00 -29.95 125.75
N THR A 27 -38.03 -30.56 125.06
CA THR A 27 -36.66 -30.71 125.60
C THR A 27 -35.93 -29.37 125.73
N GLU A 28 -36.01 -28.47 124.74
CA GLU A 28 -35.50 -27.10 124.85
C GLU A 28 -36.22 -26.30 125.95
N TYR A 29 -37.52 -26.50 126.15
CA TYR A 29 -38.25 -25.89 127.26
C TYR A 29 -37.74 -26.40 128.62
N PHE A 30 -37.48 -27.71 128.76
CA PHE A 30 -36.89 -28.26 129.99
C PHE A 30 -35.46 -27.80 130.20
N VAL A 31 -34.62 -27.75 129.15
CA VAL A 31 -33.24 -27.22 129.22
C VAL A 31 -33.26 -25.74 129.56
N SER A 32 -34.10 -24.93 128.92
CA SER A 32 -34.26 -23.50 129.24
C SER A 32 -34.82 -23.29 130.64
N LYS A 33 -35.77 -24.10 131.11
CA LYS A 33 -36.25 -24.06 132.50
C LYS A 33 -35.19 -24.49 133.51
N GLN A 34 -34.32 -25.42 133.13
CA GLN A 34 -33.21 -25.89 133.97
C GLN A 34 -32.08 -24.88 133.98
N GLU A 35 -31.78 -24.25 132.85
CA GLU A 35 -30.88 -23.11 132.72
C GLU A 35 -31.41 -21.92 133.51
N ASP A 36 -32.69 -21.54 133.40
CA ASP A 36 -33.35 -20.49 134.20
C ASP A 36 -33.25 -20.76 135.71
N ARG A 37 -33.39 -22.04 136.13
CA ARG A 37 -33.21 -22.46 137.53
C ARG A 37 -31.74 -22.44 137.97
N ASN A 38 -30.80 -22.62 137.04
CA ASN A 38 -29.36 -22.56 137.26
C ASN A 38 -28.72 -21.19 136.97
N ILE A 39 -29.52 -20.17 136.60
CA ILE A 39 -29.06 -18.77 136.62
C ILE A 39 -28.85 -18.41 138.09
N LYS A 40 -27.60 -18.53 138.56
CA LYS A 40 -27.15 -17.92 139.82
C LYS A 40 -27.37 -16.41 139.71
N LYS A 41 -28.52 -15.93 140.14
CA LYS A 41 -28.78 -14.51 140.38
C LYS A 41 -27.97 -14.11 141.62
N TYR A 42 -26.73 -13.69 141.39
CA TYR A 42 -25.90 -13.08 142.42
C TYR A 42 -26.68 -11.89 143.02
N PRO A 43 -26.83 -11.79 144.35
CA PRO A 43 -27.52 -10.68 145.00
C PRO A 43 -26.95 -9.33 144.56
N ALA A 44 -27.76 -8.26 144.53
CA ALA A 44 -27.30 -6.94 144.06
C ALA A 44 -26.10 -6.36 144.85
N TRP A 45 -25.88 -6.85 146.08
CA TRP A 45 -24.75 -6.49 146.94
C TRP A 45 -23.47 -7.29 146.65
N ASP A 46 -23.56 -8.40 145.90
CA ASP A 46 -22.44 -9.21 145.42
C ASP A 46 -21.94 -8.71 144.05
N LYS A 47 -22.11 -7.40 143.84
CA LYS A 47 -21.26 -6.62 142.94
C LYS A 47 -20.11 -6.13 143.81
N PRO A 48 -18.83 -6.41 143.46
CA PRO A 48 -17.69 -5.93 144.23
C PRO A 48 -17.87 -4.43 144.57
N ARG A 49 -17.82 -4.08 145.86
CA ARG A 49 -18.02 -2.71 146.34
C ARG A 49 -17.01 -1.80 145.63
N VAL A 50 -17.51 -0.81 144.90
CA VAL A 50 -16.74 0.03 143.99
C VAL A 50 -15.88 1.00 144.80
N TYR A 51 -14.64 0.61 145.10
CA TYR A 51 -13.62 1.51 145.65
C TYR A 51 -12.87 2.14 144.48
N PRO A 52 -12.58 3.46 144.46
CA PRO A 52 -11.85 4.09 143.36
C PRO A 52 -10.55 3.36 142.99
N ALA A 53 -9.84 2.83 144.00
CA ALA A 53 -8.65 2.01 143.80
C ALA A 53 -8.93 0.69 143.05
N LEU A 54 -10.07 0.04 143.29
CA LEU A 54 -10.45 -1.21 142.63
C LEU A 54 -10.90 -0.97 141.17
N GLU A 55 -11.52 0.17 140.88
CA GLU A 55 -11.84 0.60 139.50
C GLU A 55 -10.59 0.95 138.71
N VAL A 56 -9.62 1.62 139.34
CA VAL A 56 -8.31 1.89 138.72
C VAL A 56 -7.62 0.57 138.38
N ILE A 57 -7.64 -0.42 139.27
CA ILE A 57 -7.06 -1.76 138.99
C ILE A 57 -7.83 -2.48 137.87
N ARG A 58 -9.17 -2.38 137.84
CA ARG A 58 -9.98 -2.97 136.75
C ARG A 58 -9.69 -2.29 135.40
N ALA A 59 -9.64 -0.97 135.38
CA ALA A 59 -9.31 -0.17 134.20
C ALA A 59 -7.88 -0.45 133.71
N GLN A 60 -6.92 -0.63 134.63
CA GLN A 60 -5.55 -1.05 134.29
C GLN A 60 -5.51 -2.46 133.71
N CYS A 61 -6.26 -3.41 134.27
CA CYS A 61 -6.39 -4.77 133.71
C CYS A 61 -7.07 -4.74 132.32
N GLU A 62 -8.11 -3.94 132.14
CA GLU A 62 -8.83 -3.79 130.88
C GLU A 62 -7.98 -3.09 129.81
N LEU A 63 -7.21 -2.07 130.20
CA LEU A 63 -6.20 -1.40 129.39
C LEU A 63 -5.13 -2.39 128.97
N SER A 64 -4.55 -3.15 129.90
CA SER A 64 -3.54 -4.18 129.59
C SER A 64 -4.07 -5.22 128.61
N ARG A 65 -5.31 -5.71 128.82
CA ARG A 65 -5.98 -6.64 127.89
C ARG A 65 -6.26 -6.00 126.53
N ALA A 66 -6.56 -4.70 126.48
CA ALA A 66 -6.78 -3.96 125.24
C ALA A 66 -5.46 -3.72 124.48
N GLU A 67 -4.39 -3.39 125.20
CA GLU A 67 -3.04 -3.24 124.68
C GLU A 67 -2.51 -4.56 124.13
N GLU A 68 -2.70 -5.69 124.84
CA GLU A 68 -2.40 -7.03 124.33
C GLU A 68 -3.15 -7.34 123.03
N ARG A 69 -4.46 -7.06 122.97
CA ARG A 69 -5.27 -7.22 121.75
C ARG A 69 -4.78 -6.32 120.61
N LEU A 70 -4.40 -5.08 120.91
CA LEU A 70 -3.88 -4.13 119.94
C LEU A 70 -2.52 -4.59 119.39
N HIS A 71 -1.63 -5.07 120.25
CA HIS A 71 -0.35 -5.66 119.86
C HIS A 71 -0.54 -6.89 118.96
N LEU A 72 -1.48 -7.78 119.29
CA LEU A 72 -1.84 -8.92 118.43
C LEU A 72 -2.34 -8.46 117.05
N LYS A 73 -3.17 -7.41 117.00
CA LYS A 73 -3.68 -6.83 115.76
C LYS A 73 -2.61 -6.15 114.94
N TRP A 74 -1.68 -5.42 115.56
CA TRP A 74 -0.52 -4.86 114.86
C TRP A 74 0.38 -5.96 114.30
N ALA A 75 0.63 -7.02 115.06
CA ALA A 75 1.38 -8.18 114.58
C ALA A 75 0.68 -8.88 113.40
N GLU A 76 -0.66 -8.98 113.43
CA GLU A 76 -1.47 -9.51 112.33
C GLU A 76 -1.41 -8.60 111.08
N GLN A 77 -1.54 -7.29 111.26
CA GLN A 77 -1.46 -6.29 110.19
C GLN A 77 -0.07 -6.30 109.54
N GLU A 78 0.98 -6.37 110.34
CA GLU A 78 2.36 -6.44 109.87
C GLU A 78 2.61 -7.71 109.06
N ARG A 79 2.07 -8.85 109.51
CA ARG A 79 2.08 -10.10 108.72
C ARG A 79 1.32 -9.95 107.41
N LYS A 80 0.13 -9.33 107.41
CA LYS A 80 -0.67 -9.08 106.20
C LYS A 80 0.03 -8.14 105.22
N ARG A 81 0.65 -7.05 105.68
CA ARG A 81 1.45 -6.14 104.83
C ARG A 81 2.59 -6.89 104.15
N LYS A 82 3.37 -7.67 104.91
CA LYS A 82 4.45 -8.49 104.35
C LYS A 82 3.97 -9.48 103.28
N ILE A 83 2.76 -10.04 103.43
CA ILE A 83 2.17 -10.93 102.43
C ILE A 83 1.74 -10.13 101.19
N MET A 84 1.07 -8.98 101.38
CA MET A 84 0.64 -8.10 100.30
C MET A 84 1.83 -7.56 99.51
N ASP A 85 2.89 -7.12 100.17
CA ASP A 85 4.12 -6.64 99.52
C ASP A 85 4.75 -7.74 98.66
N LYS A 86 4.82 -8.98 99.19
CA LYS A 86 5.28 -10.14 98.41
C LYS A 86 4.39 -10.42 97.19
N GLN A 87 3.07 -10.28 97.31
CA GLN A 87 2.14 -10.45 96.20
C GLN A 87 2.30 -9.34 95.15
N TRP A 88 2.44 -8.08 95.58
CA TRP A 88 2.70 -6.94 94.69
C TRP A 88 4.03 -7.11 93.94
N ASP A 89 5.07 -7.57 94.61
CA ASP A 89 6.35 -7.86 93.97
C ASP A 89 6.26 -9.01 92.97
N GLN A 90 5.51 -10.07 93.29
CA GLN A 90 5.25 -11.15 92.34
C GLN A 90 4.45 -10.66 91.12
N MET A 91 3.45 -9.81 91.32
CA MET A 91 2.66 -9.22 90.23
C MET A 91 3.52 -8.36 89.32
N ARG A 92 4.37 -7.49 89.88
CA ARG A 92 5.34 -6.68 89.11
C ARG A 92 6.30 -7.54 88.30
N ARG A 93 6.82 -8.63 88.88
CA ARG A 93 7.67 -9.58 88.14
C ARG A 93 6.93 -10.22 86.97
N LYS A 94 5.70 -10.68 87.17
CA LYS A 94 4.87 -11.27 86.11
C LYS A 94 4.57 -10.26 85.00
N GLU A 95 4.25 -9.02 85.36
CA GLU A 95 4.02 -7.95 84.38
C GLU A 95 5.27 -7.69 83.55
N LEU A 96 6.45 -7.63 84.17
CA LEU A 96 7.71 -7.40 83.48
C LEU A 96 8.05 -8.56 82.52
N VAL A 97 7.86 -9.80 82.95
CA VAL A 97 8.01 -10.99 82.08
C VAL A 97 7.03 -10.96 80.90
N LEU A 98 5.77 -10.56 81.13
CA LEU A 98 4.79 -10.42 80.05
C LEU A 98 5.19 -9.33 79.06
N ARG A 99 5.64 -8.17 79.54
CA ARG A 99 6.15 -7.08 78.68
C ARG A 99 7.33 -7.54 77.83
N GLU A 100 8.32 -8.19 78.45
CA GLU A 100 9.45 -8.76 77.71
C GLU A 100 9.02 -9.82 76.68
N SER A 101 8.09 -10.69 77.06
CA SER A 101 7.53 -11.71 76.15
C SER A 101 6.80 -11.07 74.98
N PHE A 102 6.07 -9.98 75.22
CA PHE A 102 5.38 -9.23 74.17
C PHE A 102 6.36 -8.56 73.20
N ILE A 103 7.45 -7.97 73.72
CA ILE A 103 8.51 -7.39 72.87
C ILE A 103 9.17 -8.49 72.02
N LYS A 104 9.47 -9.65 72.61
CA LYS A 104 10.03 -10.81 71.88
C LYS A 104 9.05 -11.32 70.82
N PHE A 105 7.77 -11.43 71.15
CA PHE A 105 6.74 -11.88 70.21
C PHE A 105 6.55 -10.89 69.06
N ASN A 106 6.46 -9.60 69.35
CA ASN A 106 6.35 -8.56 68.32
C ASN A 106 7.57 -8.55 67.40
N ARG A 107 8.77 -8.68 67.98
CA ARG A 107 10.01 -8.85 67.20
C ARG A 107 9.95 -10.10 66.31
N PHE A 108 9.52 -11.24 66.84
CA PHE A 108 9.37 -12.48 66.07
C PHE A 108 8.36 -12.35 64.93
N VAL A 109 7.21 -11.70 65.17
CA VAL A 109 6.19 -11.44 64.14
C VAL A 109 6.76 -10.57 63.03
N ARG A 110 7.46 -9.48 63.38
CA ARG A 110 8.10 -8.60 62.40
C ARG A 110 9.17 -9.33 61.58
N GLU A 111 10.06 -10.09 62.23
CA GLU A 111 11.09 -10.88 61.54
C GLU A 111 10.47 -11.97 60.63
N ASN A 112 9.35 -12.58 61.04
CA ASN A 112 8.65 -13.55 60.20
C ASN A 112 8.03 -12.86 58.97
N GLN A 113 7.41 -11.69 59.17
CA GLN A 113 6.86 -10.91 58.07
C GLN A 113 7.95 -10.49 57.09
N GLU A 114 9.08 -9.96 57.57
CA GLU A 114 10.23 -9.62 56.73
C GLU A 114 10.82 -10.84 55.98
N LYS A 115 10.73 -12.05 56.55
CA LYS A 115 11.12 -13.28 55.86
C LYS A 115 10.12 -13.65 54.78
N ARG A 116 8.82 -13.50 55.03
CA ARG A 116 7.75 -13.74 54.05
C ARG A 116 7.86 -12.74 52.89
N ASP A 117 7.97 -11.45 53.19
CA ASP A 117 8.09 -10.40 52.18
C ASP A 117 9.33 -10.60 51.30
N ARG A 118 10.47 -10.98 51.90
CA ARG A 118 11.68 -11.32 51.13
C ARG A 118 11.51 -12.58 50.28
N ALA A 119 10.82 -13.60 50.78
CA ALA A 119 10.55 -14.81 50.02
C ALA A 119 9.59 -14.52 48.86
N GLU A 120 8.54 -13.74 49.09
CA GLU A 120 7.58 -13.31 48.06
C GLU A 120 8.24 -12.46 46.99
N ALA A 121 9.09 -11.49 47.38
CA ALA A 121 9.85 -10.70 46.43
C ALA A 121 10.77 -11.57 45.56
N LYS A 122 11.49 -12.53 46.17
CA LYS A 122 12.32 -13.48 45.41
C LYS A 122 11.50 -14.37 44.47
N ILE A 123 10.35 -14.88 44.93
CA ILE A 123 9.46 -15.69 44.08
C ILE A 123 8.98 -14.87 42.89
N LYS A 124 8.61 -13.61 43.11
CA LYS A 124 8.18 -12.71 42.03
C LYS A 124 9.30 -12.49 41.02
N GLU A 125 10.50 -12.16 41.50
CA GLU A 125 11.68 -11.95 40.64
C GLU A 125 12.05 -13.21 39.84
N GLU A 126 12.04 -14.39 40.47
CA GLU A 126 12.28 -15.66 39.78
C GLU A 126 11.21 -15.95 38.73
N ARG A 127 9.93 -15.67 39.01
CA ARG A 127 8.84 -15.83 38.04
C ARG A 127 9.00 -14.89 36.85
N GLU A 128 9.36 -13.64 37.07
CA GLU A 128 9.63 -12.68 36.00
C GLU A 128 10.83 -13.15 35.16
N ARG A 129 11.92 -13.62 35.78
CA ARG A 129 13.07 -14.19 35.07
C ARG A 129 12.73 -15.48 34.32
N GLN A 130 11.84 -16.32 34.84
CA GLN A 130 11.36 -17.52 34.14
C GLN A 130 10.51 -17.16 32.93
N ALA A 131 9.62 -16.17 33.03
CA ALA A 131 8.79 -15.71 31.93
C ALA A 131 9.65 -15.16 30.77
N GLN A 132 10.63 -14.30 31.07
CA GLN A 132 11.56 -13.78 30.07
C GLN A 132 12.33 -14.89 29.35
N ARG A 133 12.89 -15.86 30.09
CA ARG A 133 13.59 -16.99 29.48
C ARG A 133 12.66 -17.87 28.65
N GLN A 134 11.41 -18.03 29.07
CA GLN A 134 10.44 -18.82 28.31
C GLN A 134 10.12 -18.15 26.97
N GLU A 135 9.91 -16.82 26.97
CA GLU A 135 9.74 -16.05 25.74
C GLU A 135 10.96 -16.18 24.81
N GLU A 136 12.18 -16.08 25.35
CA GLU A 136 13.41 -16.29 24.57
C GLU A 136 13.50 -17.72 24.00
N ILE A 137 13.12 -18.75 24.77
CA ILE A 137 13.09 -20.14 24.31
C ILE A 137 12.07 -20.31 23.18
N ASP A 138 10.89 -19.71 23.32
CA ASP A 138 9.82 -19.79 22.32
C ASP A 138 10.25 -19.08 21.02
N GLU A 139 10.91 -17.92 21.11
CA GLU A 139 11.48 -17.24 19.95
C GLU A 139 12.58 -18.06 19.25
N LEU A 140 13.48 -18.65 20.03
CA LEU A 140 14.59 -19.43 19.49
C LEU A 140 14.11 -20.75 18.87
N THR A 141 13.10 -21.39 19.46
CA THR A 141 12.50 -22.60 18.90
C THR A 141 11.78 -22.32 17.60
N GLU A 142 11.09 -21.18 17.48
CA GLU A 142 10.48 -20.75 16.22
C GLU A 142 11.52 -20.47 15.14
N LYS A 143 12.60 -19.74 15.48
CA LYS A 143 13.74 -19.50 14.57
C LYS A 143 14.38 -20.81 14.11
N LEU A 144 14.58 -21.77 15.01
CA LEU A 144 15.10 -23.09 14.69
C LEU A 144 14.16 -23.86 13.76
N ARG A 145 12.85 -23.80 14.00
CA ARG A 145 11.86 -24.43 13.13
C ARG A 145 11.95 -23.86 11.72
N TYR A 146 11.92 -22.54 11.58
CA TYR A 146 12.06 -21.87 10.29
C TYR A 146 13.35 -22.27 9.56
N MET A 147 14.50 -22.22 10.24
CA MET A 147 15.78 -22.60 9.64
C MET A 147 15.83 -24.08 9.24
N ASN A 148 15.20 -24.97 10.01
CA ASN A 148 15.06 -26.38 9.64
C ASN A 148 14.19 -26.57 8.40
N GLU A 149 13.07 -25.86 8.27
CA GLU A 149 12.23 -25.91 7.07
C GLU A 149 12.97 -25.42 5.82
N VAL A 150 13.72 -24.32 5.95
CA VAL A 150 14.56 -23.79 4.86
C VAL A 150 15.63 -24.82 4.48
N ARG A 151 16.30 -25.42 5.46
CA ARG A 151 17.29 -26.48 5.23
C ARG A 151 16.67 -27.69 4.53
N GLU A 152 15.48 -28.12 4.93
CA GLU A 152 14.78 -29.22 4.28
C GLU A 152 14.42 -28.90 2.82
N LYS A 153 13.93 -27.68 2.55
CA LYS A 153 13.66 -27.22 1.18
C LYS A 153 14.94 -27.20 0.34
N MET A 154 16.02 -26.64 0.86
CA MET A 154 17.34 -26.63 0.20
C MET A 154 17.85 -28.05 -0.05
N ASN A 155 17.73 -28.96 0.91
CA ASN A 155 18.12 -30.35 0.73
C ASN A 155 17.30 -31.07 -0.35
N LYS A 156 16.00 -30.78 -0.45
CA LYS A 156 15.16 -31.29 -1.55
C LYS A 156 15.69 -30.79 -2.90
N TYR A 157 15.92 -29.48 -3.03
CA TYR A 157 16.49 -28.91 -4.26
C TYR A 157 17.85 -29.51 -4.59
N VAL A 158 18.77 -29.59 -3.62
CA VAL A 158 20.09 -30.22 -3.83
C VAL A 158 19.93 -31.67 -4.29
N GLY A 159 19.00 -32.43 -3.70
CA GLY A 159 18.69 -33.79 -4.14
C GLY A 159 18.17 -33.85 -5.59
N GLU A 160 17.24 -32.97 -5.95
CA GLU A 160 16.71 -32.85 -7.31
C GLU A 160 17.78 -32.44 -8.33
N TYR A 161 18.65 -31.49 -7.97
CA TYR A 161 19.69 -30.98 -8.87
C TYR A 161 20.93 -31.86 -8.96
N LYS A 162 21.17 -32.74 -7.98
CA LYS A 162 22.29 -33.69 -7.97
C LYS A 162 22.33 -34.58 -9.22
N LYS A 163 21.18 -34.91 -9.81
CA LYS A 163 21.12 -35.67 -11.06
C LYS A 163 21.78 -34.92 -12.24
N TYR A 164 21.62 -33.60 -12.29
CA TYR A 164 22.24 -32.76 -13.32
C TYR A 164 23.73 -32.57 -13.06
N GLN A 165 24.11 -32.39 -11.80
CA GLN A 165 25.53 -32.36 -11.43
C GLN A 165 26.23 -33.65 -11.86
N ASN A 166 25.70 -34.82 -11.47
CA ASN A 166 26.27 -36.11 -11.86
C ASN A 166 26.34 -36.29 -13.39
N TYR A 167 25.34 -35.80 -14.12
CA TYR A 167 25.35 -35.80 -15.57
C TYR A 167 26.48 -34.93 -16.13
N LEU A 168 26.63 -33.69 -15.64
CA LEU A 168 27.68 -32.77 -16.08
C LEU A 168 29.07 -33.28 -15.71
N GLU A 169 29.24 -33.86 -14.53
CA GLU A 169 30.49 -34.54 -14.14
C GLU A 169 30.81 -35.69 -15.10
N ARG A 170 29.81 -36.49 -15.49
CA ARG A 170 30.00 -37.55 -16.48
C ARG A 170 30.39 -36.98 -17.85
N VAL A 171 29.75 -35.91 -18.31
CA VAL A 171 30.10 -35.24 -19.57
C VAL A 171 31.53 -34.69 -19.54
N VAL A 172 31.95 -34.07 -18.44
CA VAL A 172 33.33 -33.62 -18.24
C VAL A 172 34.30 -34.79 -18.37
N ASN A 173 34.00 -35.91 -17.70
CA ASN A 173 34.86 -37.10 -17.71
C ASN A 173 34.89 -37.84 -19.06
N GLU A 174 33.77 -37.91 -19.79
CA GLU A 174 33.65 -38.63 -21.07
C GLU A 174 34.21 -37.84 -22.25
N THR A 175 33.99 -36.52 -22.27
CA THR A 175 34.34 -35.69 -23.42
C THR A 175 35.80 -35.23 -23.34
N GLY A 176 36.34 -35.01 -22.13
CA GLY A 176 37.71 -34.53 -21.91
C GLY A 176 38.00 -33.11 -22.45
N GLU A 177 37.06 -32.48 -23.16
CA GLU A 177 37.15 -31.12 -23.68
C GLU A 177 37.04 -30.04 -22.60
N PHE A 178 36.50 -30.39 -21.43
CA PHE A 178 36.26 -29.48 -20.32
C PHE A 178 36.97 -29.99 -19.07
N ASN A 179 37.60 -29.10 -18.31
CA ASN A 179 38.30 -29.44 -17.07
C ASN A 179 37.39 -29.37 -15.84
N SER A 180 36.31 -28.60 -15.92
CA SER A 180 35.35 -28.41 -14.85
C SER A 180 33.96 -28.09 -15.40
N ILE A 181 32.92 -28.41 -14.63
CA ILE A 181 31.54 -28.03 -14.93
C ILE A 181 31.42 -26.50 -15.14
N SER A 182 32.20 -25.72 -14.39
CA SER A 182 32.21 -24.25 -14.55
C SER A 182 32.68 -23.81 -15.94
N GLU A 183 33.57 -24.57 -16.58
CA GLU A 183 34.05 -24.25 -17.93
C GLU A 183 32.96 -24.48 -18.99
N ILE A 184 32.10 -25.50 -18.78
CA ILE A 184 30.92 -25.74 -19.61
C ILE A 184 29.96 -24.55 -19.50
N PHE A 185 29.70 -24.07 -18.28
CA PHE A 185 28.83 -22.90 -18.07
C PHE A 185 29.42 -21.64 -18.69
N ASN A 186 30.70 -21.35 -18.48
CA ASN A 186 31.35 -20.19 -19.09
C ASN A 186 31.28 -20.25 -20.63
N ARG A 187 31.53 -21.43 -21.24
CA ARG A 187 31.37 -21.60 -22.70
C ARG A 187 29.93 -21.38 -23.14
N TYR A 188 28.97 -21.92 -22.40
CA TYR A 188 27.55 -21.72 -22.68
C TYR A 188 27.14 -20.24 -22.59
N GLU A 189 27.57 -19.52 -21.55
CA GLU A 189 27.34 -18.08 -21.38
C GLU A 189 27.95 -17.29 -22.53
N THR A 190 29.23 -17.52 -22.86
CA THR A 190 29.86 -16.84 -24.01
C THR A 190 29.16 -17.12 -25.33
N LEU A 191 28.59 -18.32 -25.51
CA LEU A 191 27.85 -18.69 -26.72
C LEU A 191 26.46 -18.06 -26.76
N ILE A 192 25.77 -17.94 -25.62
CA ILE A 192 24.53 -17.16 -25.52
C ILE A 192 24.82 -15.70 -25.83
N ASP A 193 25.83 -15.11 -25.20
CA ASP A 193 26.17 -13.70 -25.41
C ASP A 193 26.51 -13.43 -26.87
N ALA A 194 27.31 -14.31 -27.50
CA ALA A 194 27.58 -14.24 -28.93
C ALA A 194 26.30 -14.40 -29.78
N GLY A 195 25.39 -15.30 -29.40
CA GLY A 195 24.10 -15.49 -30.05
C GLY A 195 23.19 -14.26 -29.93
N MET A 196 23.14 -13.63 -28.75
CA MET A 196 22.40 -12.39 -28.52
C MET A 196 22.98 -11.24 -29.34
N MET A 197 24.30 -11.06 -29.34
CA MET A 197 24.96 -10.05 -30.17
C MET A 197 24.71 -10.27 -31.67
N LEU A 198 24.72 -11.53 -32.12
CA LEU A 198 24.42 -11.85 -33.52
C LEU A 198 22.96 -11.52 -33.86
N SER A 199 22.01 -11.90 -33.00
CA SER A 199 20.59 -11.57 -33.19
C SER A 199 20.36 -10.07 -33.24
N GLU A 200 20.95 -9.30 -32.31
CA GLU A 200 20.86 -7.84 -32.33
C GLU A 200 21.47 -7.23 -33.61
N HIS A 201 22.56 -7.81 -34.10
CA HIS A 201 23.18 -7.37 -35.34
C HIS A 201 22.32 -7.72 -36.57
N GLU A 202 21.67 -8.89 -36.57
CA GLU A 202 20.71 -9.29 -37.61
C GLU A 202 19.49 -8.36 -37.62
N ASP A 203 18.92 -8.05 -36.46
CA ASP A 203 17.79 -7.12 -36.32
C ASP A 203 18.14 -5.72 -36.85
N LYS A 204 19.32 -5.19 -36.48
CA LYS A 204 19.82 -3.91 -37.01
C LYS A 204 20.01 -3.95 -38.52
N ASN A 205 20.49 -5.06 -39.08
CA ASN A 205 20.64 -5.19 -40.52
C ASN A 205 19.27 -5.24 -41.23
N LEU A 206 18.29 -5.91 -40.64
CA LEU A 206 16.92 -5.93 -41.16
C LEU A 206 16.30 -4.53 -41.13
N GLU A 207 16.49 -3.77 -40.05
CA GLU A 207 16.04 -2.37 -39.94
C GLU A 207 16.68 -1.51 -41.04
N ILE A 208 18.00 -1.62 -41.24
CA ILE A 208 18.70 -0.90 -42.33
C ILE A 208 18.18 -1.32 -43.72
N LEU A 209 17.84 -2.60 -43.92
CA LEU A 209 17.28 -3.08 -45.18
C LEU A 209 15.86 -2.58 -45.41
N GLU A 210 15.03 -2.52 -44.36
CA GLU A 210 13.69 -1.96 -44.39
C GLU A 210 13.74 -0.46 -44.72
N ASP A 211 14.59 0.30 -44.04
CA ASP A 211 14.82 1.72 -44.30
C ASP A 211 15.26 1.97 -45.75
N ARG A 212 16.23 1.20 -46.25
CA ARG A 212 16.65 1.30 -47.66
C ARG A 212 15.54 0.89 -48.62
N GLY A 213 14.74 -0.12 -48.26
CA GLY A 213 13.59 -0.57 -49.03
C GLY A 213 12.53 0.53 -49.16
N THR A 214 12.20 1.21 -48.05
CA THR A 214 11.27 2.35 -48.04
C THR A 214 11.82 3.53 -48.83
N GLU A 215 13.12 3.84 -48.72
CA GLU A 215 13.77 4.89 -49.50
C GLU A 215 13.69 4.61 -51.01
N ILE A 216 14.00 3.37 -51.44
CA ILE A 216 13.90 2.95 -52.83
C ILE A 216 12.44 3.05 -53.31
N HIS A 217 11.48 2.64 -52.50
CA HIS A 217 10.06 2.71 -52.84
C HIS A 217 9.62 4.16 -53.05
N HIS A 218 9.92 5.04 -52.10
CA HIS A 218 9.62 6.47 -52.20
C HIS A 218 10.29 7.13 -53.42
N MET A 219 11.55 6.82 -53.68
CA MET A 219 12.27 7.30 -54.87
C MET A 219 11.65 6.80 -56.18
N THR A 220 11.16 5.56 -56.20
CA THR A 220 10.49 4.97 -57.36
C THR A 220 9.12 5.62 -57.58
N GLU A 221 8.33 5.84 -56.53
CA GLU A 221 7.06 6.55 -56.60
C GLU A 221 7.25 7.98 -57.11
N ALA A 222 8.21 8.73 -56.54
CA ALA A 222 8.51 10.09 -56.97
C ALA A 222 8.94 10.15 -58.45
N LYS A 223 9.76 9.20 -58.91
CA LYS A 223 10.15 9.10 -60.33
C LYS A 223 8.97 8.70 -61.22
N SER A 224 8.12 7.76 -60.77
CA SER A 224 6.91 7.34 -61.48
C SER A 224 5.93 8.51 -61.66
N GLN A 225 5.69 9.29 -60.60
CA GLN A 225 4.88 10.51 -60.66
C GLN A 225 5.44 11.53 -61.65
N LYS A 226 6.77 11.75 -61.65
CA LYS A 226 7.43 12.62 -62.63
C LYS A 226 7.27 12.09 -64.07
N LEU A 227 7.44 10.79 -64.29
CA LEU A 227 7.21 10.17 -65.61
C LEU A 227 5.76 10.32 -66.05
N MET A 228 4.78 10.14 -65.16
CA MET A 228 3.37 10.35 -65.47
C MET A 228 3.07 11.81 -65.84
N ALA A 229 3.65 12.76 -65.11
CA ALA A 229 3.52 14.19 -65.44
C ALA A 229 4.14 14.54 -66.81
N LEU A 230 5.32 14.00 -67.10
CA LEU A 230 5.99 14.18 -68.39
C LEU A 230 5.21 13.50 -69.53
N ASN A 231 4.67 12.30 -69.31
CA ASN A 231 3.87 11.58 -70.28
C ASN A 231 2.55 12.32 -70.59
N ASN A 232 1.90 12.88 -69.58
CA ASN A 232 0.73 13.75 -69.79
C ASN A 232 1.13 14.99 -70.60
N LYS A 233 2.28 15.61 -70.29
CA LYS A 233 2.76 16.76 -71.08
C LYS A 233 3.08 16.38 -72.52
N LEU A 234 3.69 15.21 -72.75
CA LEU A 234 3.96 14.64 -74.06
C LEU A 234 2.64 14.45 -74.83
N ALA A 235 1.63 13.82 -74.22
CA ALA A 235 0.32 13.62 -74.83
C ALA A 235 -0.35 14.95 -75.20
N GLN A 236 -0.27 15.97 -74.33
CA GLN A 236 -0.78 17.33 -74.65
C GLN A 236 -0.06 17.97 -75.83
N LEU A 237 1.27 17.85 -75.88
CA LEU A 237 2.07 18.39 -76.98
C LEU A 237 1.79 17.65 -78.29
N GLN A 238 1.66 16.33 -78.24
CA GLN A 238 1.30 15.49 -79.37
C GLN A 238 -0.08 15.86 -79.92
N ALA A 239 -1.10 15.99 -79.06
CA ALA A 239 -2.43 16.43 -79.46
C ALA A 239 -2.42 17.84 -80.10
N ARG A 240 -1.60 18.76 -79.57
CA ARG A 240 -1.41 20.09 -80.16
C ARG A 240 -0.75 20.01 -81.54
N ARG A 241 0.26 19.15 -81.69
CA ARG A 241 0.94 18.93 -82.97
C ARG A 241 -0.02 18.34 -84.00
N ASP A 242 -0.77 17.30 -83.64
CA ASP A 242 -1.73 16.65 -84.53
C ASP A 242 -2.84 17.63 -84.96
N LYS A 243 -3.31 18.49 -84.05
CA LYS A 243 -4.25 19.57 -84.38
C LYS A 243 -3.66 20.59 -85.37
N ALA A 244 -2.41 21.00 -85.16
CA ALA A 244 -1.72 21.93 -86.05
C ALA A 244 -1.46 21.29 -87.43
N GLU A 245 -1.02 20.03 -87.48
CA GLU A 245 -0.85 19.29 -88.72
C GLU A 245 -2.16 19.11 -89.49
N ALA A 246 -3.26 18.79 -88.79
CA ALA A 246 -4.58 18.70 -89.42
C ALA A 246 -5.02 20.03 -90.02
N GLN A 247 -4.73 21.15 -89.35
CA GLN A 247 -4.98 22.50 -89.89
C GLN A 247 -4.07 22.80 -91.09
N ALA A 248 -2.78 22.49 -91.02
CA ALA A 248 -1.83 22.68 -92.11
C ALA A 248 -2.27 21.90 -93.36
N ARG A 249 -2.59 20.61 -93.23
CA ARG A 249 -3.09 19.77 -94.33
C ARG A 249 -4.36 20.35 -94.97
N ARG A 250 -5.30 20.88 -94.17
CA ARG A 250 -6.50 21.56 -94.70
C ARG A 250 -6.14 22.76 -95.56
N TRP A 251 -5.23 23.62 -95.08
CA TRP A 251 -4.78 24.78 -95.85
C TRP A 251 -3.99 24.39 -97.09
N GLU A 252 -3.16 23.34 -97.02
CA GLU A 252 -2.46 22.79 -98.18
C GLU A 252 -3.44 22.31 -99.26
N THR A 253 -4.51 21.60 -98.89
CA THR A 253 -5.56 21.19 -99.84
C THR A 253 -6.23 22.40 -100.48
N ILE A 254 -6.63 23.40 -99.69
CA ILE A 254 -7.26 24.62 -100.21
C ILE A 254 -6.32 25.36 -101.17
N VAL A 255 -5.04 25.49 -100.81
CA VAL A 255 -4.03 26.13 -101.66
C VAL A 255 -3.80 25.33 -102.94
N ALA A 256 -3.78 23.99 -102.87
CA ALA A 256 -3.67 23.13 -104.04
C ALA A 256 -4.87 23.32 -104.98
N GLU A 257 -6.10 23.34 -104.46
CA GLU A 257 -7.30 23.63 -105.25
C GLU A 257 -7.25 25.01 -105.92
N ILE A 258 -6.81 26.04 -105.19
CA ILE A 258 -6.62 27.39 -105.74
C ILE A 258 -5.57 27.37 -106.86
N LYS A 259 -4.45 26.65 -106.67
CA LYS A 259 -3.40 26.52 -107.70
C LYS A 259 -3.91 25.82 -108.96
N VAL A 260 -4.68 24.74 -108.81
CA VAL A 260 -5.30 24.04 -109.96
C VAL A 260 -6.26 24.97 -110.69
N LYS A 261 -7.18 25.62 -109.97
CA LYS A 261 -8.11 26.60 -110.56
C LYS A 261 -7.40 27.77 -111.24
N ALA A 262 -6.33 28.28 -110.63
CA ALA A 262 -5.51 29.35 -111.21
C ALA A 262 -4.79 28.88 -112.48
N ALA A 263 -4.27 27.65 -112.51
CA ALA A 263 -3.66 27.06 -113.71
C ALA A 263 -4.69 26.85 -114.83
N GLU A 264 -5.88 26.35 -114.52
CA GLU A 264 -7.00 26.23 -115.47
C GLU A 264 -7.39 27.59 -116.06
N LYS A 265 -7.58 28.61 -115.21
CA LYS A 265 -7.91 29.97 -115.66
C LYS A 265 -6.79 30.60 -116.47
N ASN A 266 -5.53 30.37 -116.11
CA ASN A 266 -4.40 30.86 -116.89
C ASN A 266 -4.29 30.14 -118.25
N LEU A 267 -4.61 28.84 -118.31
CA LEU A 267 -4.69 28.10 -119.56
C LEU A 267 -5.81 28.62 -120.47
N GLU A 268 -7.03 28.78 -119.94
CA GLU A 268 -8.16 29.40 -120.66
C GLU A 268 -7.76 30.78 -121.21
N HIS A 269 -7.16 31.61 -120.37
CA HIS A 269 -6.67 32.94 -120.77
C HIS A 269 -5.64 32.86 -121.89
N THR A 270 -4.66 31.96 -121.78
CA THR A 270 -3.63 31.75 -122.81
C THR A 270 -4.20 31.21 -124.12
N GLN A 271 -5.18 30.30 -124.05
CA GLN A 271 -5.89 29.78 -125.21
C GLN A 271 -6.70 30.88 -125.92
N VAL A 272 -7.43 31.70 -125.17
CA VAL A 272 -8.16 32.85 -125.72
C VAL A 272 -7.20 33.81 -126.42
N LYS A 273 -6.07 34.18 -125.77
CA LYS A 273 -5.03 34.99 -126.40
C LYS A 273 -4.51 34.39 -127.70
N THR A 274 -4.26 33.08 -127.71
CA THR A 274 -3.75 32.36 -128.88
C THR A 274 -4.80 32.30 -130.01
N CYS A 275 -6.07 32.07 -129.69
CA CYS A 275 -7.17 32.10 -130.66
C CYS A 275 -7.34 33.50 -131.27
N CYS A 276 -7.29 34.57 -130.45
CA CYS A 276 -7.28 35.95 -130.94
C CYS A 276 -6.10 36.18 -131.90
N TRP A 277 -4.89 35.77 -131.51
CA TRP A 277 -3.71 35.89 -132.35
C TRP A 277 -3.85 35.13 -133.68
N ASN A 278 -4.30 33.88 -133.63
CA ASN A 278 -4.50 33.05 -134.83
C ASN A 278 -5.55 33.64 -135.76
N LEU A 279 -6.66 34.16 -135.22
CA LEU A 279 -7.72 34.80 -136.00
C LEU A 279 -7.21 36.09 -136.65
N TYR A 280 -6.44 36.90 -135.93
CA TYR A 280 -5.77 38.08 -136.46
C TYR A 280 -4.81 37.71 -137.59
N GLN A 281 -3.96 36.70 -137.40
CA GLN A 281 -3.05 36.21 -138.44
C GLN A 281 -3.80 35.71 -139.68
N GLN A 282 -4.90 34.97 -139.52
CA GLN A 282 -5.71 34.52 -140.65
C GLN A 282 -6.33 35.69 -141.42
N ILE A 283 -6.78 36.73 -140.72
CA ILE A 283 -7.32 37.94 -141.35
C ILE A 283 -6.23 38.70 -142.10
N CYS A 284 -5.04 38.86 -141.50
CA CYS A 284 -3.88 39.46 -142.16
C CYS A 284 -3.51 38.68 -143.45
N LYS A 285 -3.45 37.35 -143.38
CA LYS A 285 -3.21 36.49 -144.56
C LYS A 285 -4.30 36.62 -145.64
N ARG A 286 -5.58 36.67 -145.27
CA ARG A 286 -6.68 36.78 -146.25
C ARG A 286 -6.75 38.15 -146.93
N LYS A 287 -6.31 39.20 -146.26
CA LYS A 287 -6.31 40.57 -146.79
C LYS A 287 -4.98 40.97 -147.42
N ASP A 288 -3.98 40.08 -147.41
CA ASP A 288 -2.62 40.34 -147.85
C ASP A 288 -1.99 41.58 -147.17
N ILE A 289 -2.28 41.75 -145.87
CA ILE A 289 -1.76 42.84 -145.03
C ILE A 289 -0.63 42.28 -144.14
N PRO A 290 0.54 42.93 -144.06
CA PRO A 290 1.61 42.51 -143.17
C PRO A 290 1.15 42.55 -141.70
N ILE A 291 1.60 41.58 -140.89
CA ILE A 291 1.28 41.47 -139.47
C ILE A 291 1.95 42.67 -138.74
N THR A 292 1.16 43.64 -138.28
CA THR A 292 1.67 44.88 -137.66
C THR A 292 1.55 44.89 -136.13
N VAL A 293 0.59 44.14 -135.56
CA VAL A 293 0.34 44.14 -134.10
C VAL A 293 1.14 43.03 -133.40
N SER A 294 1.67 43.32 -132.20
CA SER A 294 2.45 42.40 -131.37
C SER A 294 1.60 41.26 -130.81
N LYS A 295 2.22 40.10 -130.55
CA LYS A 295 1.58 38.88 -130.03
C LYS A 295 0.94 39.08 -128.65
N ASP A 296 1.51 39.96 -127.81
CA ASP A 296 1.04 40.17 -126.43
C ASP A 296 -0.04 41.26 -126.29
N ASP A 297 -0.26 42.08 -127.32
CA ASP A 297 -1.27 43.14 -127.34
C ASP A 297 -2.60 42.63 -127.94
N VAL A 298 -3.36 41.92 -127.12
CA VAL A 298 -4.61 41.26 -127.51
C VAL A 298 -5.72 42.27 -127.81
N GLU A 299 -5.70 43.44 -127.17
CA GLU A 299 -6.70 44.48 -127.35
C GLU A 299 -6.66 45.04 -128.77
N GLN A 300 -5.47 45.37 -129.27
CA GLN A 300 -5.30 45.85 -130.64
C GLN A 300 -5.57 44.75 -131.68
N GLN A 301 -5.25 43.49 -131.38
CA GLN A 301 -5.60 42.35 -132.25
C GLN A 301 -7.12 42.21 -132.40
N LEU A 302 -7.86 42.24 -131.28
CA LEU A 302 -9.32 42.16 -131.27
C LEU A 302 -9.97 43.34 -131.98
N ASP A 303 -9.43 44.55 -131.85
CA ASP A 303 -9.94 45.73 -132.54
C ASP A 303 -9.77 45.63 -134.06
N GLN A 304 -8.64 45.10 -134.54
CA GLN A 304 -8.46 44.86 -135.98
C GLN A 304 -9.35 43.71 -136.47
N ILE A 305 -9.49 42.62 -135.70
CA ILE A 305 -10.44 41.54 -136.00
C ILE A 305 -11.86 42.12 -136.13
N LYS A 306 -12.29 42.96 -135.18
CA LYS A 306 -13.59 43.63 -135.19
C LYS A 306 -13.78 44.50 -136.43
N ARG A 307 -12.80 45.35 -136.79
CA ARG A 307 -12.85 46.18 -138.01
C ARG A 307 -13.03 45.33 -139.26
N THR A 308 -12.28 44.23 -139.37
CA THR A 308 -12.39 43.34 -140.54
C THR A 308 -13.70 42.55 -140.61
N ILE A 309 -14.24 42.10 -139.49
CA ILE A 309 -15.58 41.48 -139.44
C ILE A 309 -16.66 42.48 -139.87
N LEU A 310 -16.56 43.75 -139.43
CA LEU A 310 -17.48 44.82 -139.83
C LEU A 310 -17.39 45.13 -141.33
N GLU A 311 -16.18 45.13 -141.90
CA GLU A 311 -15.96 45.28 -143.34
C GLU A 311 -16.51 44.10 -144.13
N LEU A 312 -16.26 42.85 -143.72
CA LEU A 312 -16.85 41.66 -144.37
C LEU A 312 -18.38 41.70 -144.31
N LYS A 313 -18.97 42.12 -143.17
CA LYS A 313 -20.41 42.38 -143.07
C LYS A 313 -20.90 43.48 -144.01
N ARG A 314 -20.05 44.45 -144.37
CA ARG A 314 -20.36 45.52 -145.34
C ARG A 314 -20.27 44.99 -146.77
N ILE A 315 -19.24 44.21 -147.11
CA ILE A 315 -19.04 43.56 -148.41
C ILE A 315 -20.18 42.56 -148.70
N ILE A 316 -20.56 41.72 -147.74
CA ILE A 316 -21.70 40.79 -147.88
C ILE A 316 -23.00 41.56 -148.13
N ARG A 317 -23.22 42.69 -147.45
CA ARG A 317 -24.39 43.55 -147.69
C ARG A 317 -24.38 44.15 -149.10
N VAL A 318 -23.22 44.54 -149.63
CA VAL A 318 -23.09 45.08 -151.00
C VAL A 318 -23.22 43.98 -152.05
N ALA A 319 -22.66 42.78 -151.81
CA ALA A 319 -22.82 41.62 -152.67
C ALA A 319 -24.28 41.14 -152.73
N LYS A 320 -25.00 41.11 -151.59
CA LYS A 320 -26.45 40.86 -151.57
C LYS A 320 -27.25 41.94 -152.29
N LYS A 321 -26.79 43.19 -152.35
CA LYS A 321 -27.43 44.26 -153.15
C LYS A 321 -27.10 44.22 -154.65
N ARG A 322 -25.99 43.59 -155.06
CA ARG A 322 -25.62 43.38 -156.47
C ARG A 322 -26.19 42.08 -157.08
N ALA A 323 -26.54 41.09 -156.25
CA ALA A 323 -27.16 39.82 -156.69
C ALA A 323 -28.68 39.89 -156.91
N VAL A 324 -29.30 41.06 -156.75
CA VAL A 324 -30.76 41.29 -156.90
C VAL A 324 -31.04 42.30 -158.04
N LYS A 325 -30.19 42.34 -159.06
CA LYS A 325 -30.42 43.09 -160.30
C LYS A 325 -30.22 42.21 -161.52
#